data_AF-K0XLJ1-F1
#
_entry.id   AF-K0XLJ1-F1
#
_cell.length_a   1.000
_cell.length_b   1.000
_cell.length_c   1.000
_cell.angle_alpha   90.00
_cell.angle_beta   90.00
_cell.angle_gamma   90.00
#
_symmetry.space_group_name_H-M   'P 1'
#
loop_
_entity.id
_entity.type
_entity.pdbx_description
1 polymer ?
#
loop_
_entity_poly.entity_id
_entity_poly.type
_entity_poly.pdbx_seq_one_letter_code
_entity_poly.pdbx_strand_id
1 'polypeptide(L)' 'MEKRTKDSIALSEFLSTFSSNECTVAIDKIVEGCLVPRRTVYNWKYGVCRIPELYKLKIEEIFGQQIFSRPLICEK' A
#
# COMPACT_ATOMS: atom_id res chain seq x y z
N MET A 1 -4.41 7.06 19.63
CA MET A 1 -3.87 6.00 18.74
C MET A 1 -4.82 5.91 17.55
N GLU A 2 -4.44 6.45 16.40
CA GLU A 2 -5.23 6.25 15.18
C GLU A 2 -5.32 4.75 14.86
N LYS A 3 -6.54 4.28 14.63
CA LYS A 3 -6.85 2.86 14.41
C LYS A 3 -6.29 2.48 13.02
N ARG A 4 -5.34 1.54 12.98
CA ARG A 4 -4.84 0.95 11.73
C ARG A 4 -6.03 0.50 10.87
N THR A 5 -6.08 0.97 9.63
CA THR A 5 -7.10 0.60 8.64
C THR A 5 -6.77 -0.75 8.01
N LYS A 6 -7.77 -1.47 7.46
CA LYS A 6 -7.54 -2.72 6.72
C LYS A 6 -6.48 -2.55 5.63
N ASP A 7 -6.52 -1.44 4.91
CA ASP A 7 -5.55 -1.11 3.85
C ASP A 7 -4.13 -0.92 4.42
N SER A 8 -3.99 -0.22 5.55
CA SER A 8 -2.67 -0.03 6.18
C SER A 8 -2.08 -1.35 6.70
N ILE A 9 -2.92 -2.25 7.21
CA ILE A 9 -2.51 -3.58 7.67
C ILE A 9 -2.03 -4.40 6.47
N ALA A 10 -2.83 -4.46 5.41
CA ALA A 10 -2.48 -5.18 4.19
C ALA A 10 -1.16 -4.68 3.56
N LEU A 11 -0.99 -3.37 3.43
CA LEU A 11 0.25 -2.79 2.92
C LEU A 11 1.44 -3.09 3.85
N SER A 12 1.26 -3.00 5.16
CA SER A 12 2.32 -3.30 6.13
C SER A 12 2.72 -4.77 6.11
N GLU A 13 1.75 -5.69 6.01
CA GLU A 13 2.00 -7.13 5.92
C GLU A 13 2.72 -7.47 4.62
N PHE A 14 2.26 -6.94 3.48
CA PHE A 14 2.94 -7.09 2.20
C PHE A 14 4.40 -6.61 2.27
N LEU A 15 4.63 -5.40 2.77
CA LEU A 15 5.98 -4.83 2.90
C LEU A 15 6.86 -5.60 3.90
N SER A 16 6.28 -6.34 4.84
CA SER A 16 7.02 -7.15 5.82
C SER A 16 7.52 -8.48 5.26
N THR A 17 7.05 -8.90 4.08
CA THR A 17 7.55 -10.10 3.39
C THR A 17 8.96 -9.91 2.81
N PHE A 18 9.38 -8.65 2.62
CA PHE A 18 10.69 -8.27 2.12
C PHE A 18 11.71 -8.14 3.26
N SER A 19 12.99 -8.44 2.98
CA SER A 19 14.08 -8.05 3.87
C SER A 19 14.20 -6.52 3.99
N SER A 20 14.92 -6.00 4.98
CA SER A 20 15.03 -4.53 5.22
C SER A 20 15.47 -3.74 3.98
N ASN A 21 16.42 -4.26 3.20
CA ASN A 21 16.92 -3.62 1.98
C ASN A 21 15.86 -3.67 0.87
N GLU A 22 15.25 -4.84 0.66
CA GLU A 22 14.19 -5.03 -0.34
C GLU A 22 12.94 -4.21 -0.02
N CYS A 23 12.62 -4.05 1.27
CA CYS A 23 11.51 -3.22 1.73
C CYS A 23 11.74 -1.74 1.36
N THR A 24 12.98 -1.27 1.47
CA THR A 24 13.36 0.10 1.05
C THR A 24 13.19 0.26 -0.46
N VAL A 25 13.66 -0.72 -1.25
CA VAL A 25 13.48 -0.72 -2.72
C VAL A 25 11.99 -0.79 -3.11
N ALA A 26 11.20 -1.59 -2.40
CA ALA A 26 9.76 -1.69 -2.63
C ALA A 26 9.05 -0.35 -2.34
N ILE A 27 9.41 0.33 -1.25
CA ILE A 27 8.89 1.68 -0.95
C ILE A 27 9.27 2.66 -2.06
N ASP A 28 10.49 2.58 -2.59
CA ASP A 28 10.96 3.47 -3.65
C ASP A 28 10.21 3.24 -4.97
N LYS A 29 9.94 1.98 -5.32
CA LYS A 29 9.05 1.65 -6.44
C LYS A 29 7.65 2.26 -6.28
N ILE A 30 7.08 2.25 -5.07
CA ILE A 30 5.78 2.88 -4.80
C ILE A 30 5.87 4.40 -4.96
N VAL A 31 6.91 5.03 -4.40
CA VAL A 31 7.16 6.48 -4.51
C VAL A 31 7.21 6.91 -5.98
N GLU A 32 8.02 6.22 -6.78
CA GLU A 32 8.21 6.53 -8.20
C GLU A 32 6.95 6.22 -9.02
N GLY A 33 6.34 5.05 -8.82
CA GLY A 33 5.19 4.62 -9.61
C GLY A 33 3.88 5.35 -9.26
N CYS A 34 3.75 5.87 -8.05
CA CYS A 34 2.60 6.67 -7.61
C CYS A 34 2.84 8.18 -7.66
N LEU A 35 4.08 8.63 -7.92
CA LEU A 35 4.46 10.06 -7.91
C LEU A 35 4.10 10.76 -6.59
N VAL A 36 4.34 10.08 -5.47
CA VAL A 36 4.07 10.62 -4.12
C VAL A 36 5.35 10.67 -3.28
N PRO A 37 5.48 11.61 -2.33
CA PRO A 37 6.60 11.61 -1.41
C PRO A 37 6.69 10.32 -0.57
N ARG A 38 7.90 9.89 -0.21
CA ARG A 38 8.13 8.72 0.66
C ARG A 38 7.35 8.80 1.98
N ARG A 39 7.20 10.00 2.55
CA ARG A 39 6.39 10.25 3.75
C ARG A 39 4.93 9.81 3.56
N THR A 40 4.35 10.01 2.38
CA THR A 40 2.99 9.58 2.06
C THR A 40 2.86 8.06 2.15
N VAL A 41 3.83 7.32 1.60
CA VAL A 41 3.87 5.85 1.68
C VAL A 41 3.99 5.38 3.14
N TYR A 42 4.80 6.05 3.96
CA TYR A 42 4.85 5.74 5.40
C TYR A 42 3.53 6.04 6.11
N ASN A 43 2.89 7.17 5.81
CA ASN A 43 1.58 7.48 6.37
C ASN A 43 0.54 6.41 6.02
N TRP A 44 0.58 5.88 4.80
CA TRP A 44 -0.24 4.73 4.39
C TRP A 44 0.10 3.47 5.17
N LYS A 45 1.39 3.09 5.23
CA LYS A 45 1.89 1.90 5.94
C LYS A 45 1.50 1.91 7.43
N TYR A 46 1.61 3.07 8.08
CA TYR A 46 1.30 3.21 9.51
C TYR A 46 -0.17 3.57 9.79
N GLY A 47 -0.98 3.76 8.75
CA GLY A 47 -2.41 4.06 8.87
C GLY A 47 -2.73 5.48 9.36
N VAL A 48 -1.79 6.41 9.20
CA VAL A 48 -1.96 7.85 9.51
C VAL A 48 -2.90 8.53 8.51
N CYS A 49 -2.99 8.01 7.28
CA CYS A 49 -4.00 8.45 6.32
C CYS A 49 -4.51 7.29 5.48
N ARG A 50 -5.70 7.48 4.88
CA ARG A 50 -6.28 6.53 3.94
C ARG A 50 -5.41 6.43 2.68
N ILE A 51 -5.36 5.23 2.09
CA ILE A 51 -4.84 5.01 0.74
C ILE A 51 -5.99 5.20 -0.26
N PRO A 52 -5.95 6.20 -1.14
CA PRO A 52 -6.94 6.34 -2.21
C PRO A 52 -6.94 5.13 -3.15
N GLU A 53 -8.11 4.75 -3.66
CA GLU A 53 -8.29 3.53 -4.46
C GLU A 53 -7.39 3.50 -5.72
N LEU A 54 -7.20 4.65 -6.37
CA LEU A 54 -6.28 4.80 -7.50
C LEU A 54 -4.86 4.34 -7.16
N TYR A 55 -4.35 4.70 -5.98
CA TYR A 55 -3.00 4.32 -5.56
C TYR A 55 -2.94 2.86 -5.13
N LYS A 56 -4.02 2.29 -4.59
CA LYS A 56 -4.08 0.84 -4.31
C LYS A 56 -3.91 0.04 -5.59
N LEU A 57 -4.68 0.37 -6.62
CA LEU A 57 -4.59 -0.26 -7.94
C LEU A 57 -3.19 -0.10 -8.54
N LYS A 58 -2.60 1.10 -8.42
CA LYS A 58 -1.24 1.35 -8.92
C LYS A 58 -0.18 0.53 -8.17
N ILE A 59 -0.29 0.40 -6.85
CA ILE A 59 0.59 -0.45 -6.04
C ILE A 59 0.47 -1.91 -6.48
N GLU A 60 -0.75 -2.43 -6.63
CA GLU A 60 -0.96 -3.81 -7.11
C GLU A 60 -0.41 -4.02 -8.53
N GLU A 61 -0.51 -3.03 -9.41
CA GLU A 61 0.08 -3.04 -10.76
C GLU A 61 1.62 -3.09 -10.71
N ILE A 62 2.26 -2.28 -9.86
CA ILE A 62 3.73 -2.23 -9.69
C ILE A 62 4.28 -3.60 -9.27
N PHE A 63 3.58 -4.31 -8.39
CA PHE A 63 4.02 -5.59 -7.85
C PHE A 63 3.41 -6.82 -8.51
N GLY A 64 2.44 -6.64 -9.42
CA GLY A 64 1.73 -7.74 -10.08
C GLY A 64 0.98 -8.66 -9.10
N GLN A 65 0.58 -8.15 -7.93
CA GLN A 65 -0.03 -8.92 -6.86
C GLN A 65 -1.23 -8.18 -6.27
N GLN A 66 -2.30 -8.93 -5.98
CA GLN A 66 -3.42 -8.40 -5.20
C GLN A 66 -3.02 -8.28 -3.73
N ILE A 67 -3.07 -7.06 -3.20
CA ILE A 67 -2.66 -6.72 -1.83
C ILE A 67 -3.87 -6.26 -1.02
N PHE A 68 -4.76 -5.49 -1.63
CA PHE A 68 -5.89 -4.87 -0.94
C PHE A 68 -7.18 -5.64 -1.19
N SER A 69 -8.03 -5.75 -0.17
CA SER A 69 -9.37 -6.32 -0.34
C SER A 69 -10.23 -5.37 -1.18
N ARG A 70 -10.76 -5.86 -2.30
CA ARG A 70 -11.78 -5.12 -3.05
C ARG A 70 -13.12 -5.20 -2.30
N PRO A 71 -13.94 -4.14 -2.28
CA PRO A 71 -15.33 -4.31 -1.90
C PRO A 71 -15.93 -5.37 -2.82
N LEU A 72 -16.65 -6.34 -2.25
CA LEU A 72 -17.47 -7.26 -3.03
C LEU A 72 -18.45 -6.40 -3.84
N ILE A 73 -18.19 -6.22 -5.13
CA ILE A 73 -19.19 -5.66 -6.02
C ILE A 73 -20.21 -6.80 -6.16
N CYS A 74 -21.36 -6.63 -5.52
CA CYS A 74 -22.51 -7.48 -5.76
C CYS A 74 -22.87 -7.25 -7.24
N GLU A 75 -22.55 -8.21 -8.11
CA GLU A 75 -23.08 -8.23 -9.46
C GLU A 75 -24.61 -8.20 -9.34
N LYS A 76 -25.22 -7.18 -9.93
CA LYS A 76 -26.68 -7.01 -9.98
C LYS A 76 -27.30 -8.01 -10.94
#